data_AF-A0A1G6TS74-F1
#
_entry.id   AF-A0A1G6TS74-F1
#
_cell.length_a   1.000
_cell.length_b   1.000
_cell.length_c   1.000
_cell.angle_alpha   90.00
_cell.angle_beta   90.00
_cell.angle_gamma   90.00
#
_symmetry.space_group_name_H-M   'P 1'
#
loop_
_entity.id
_entity.type
_entity.pdbx_description
1 polymer ?
#
loop_
_entity_poly.entity_id
_entity_poly.type
_entity_poly.pdbx_seq_one_letter_code
_entity_poly.pdbx_strand_id
1 'polypeptide(L)'
;MYTIGTILRNRYYLGRVTFKDVEHRGRHEPLVSQELFDRVQDVLRQSNGGIRKRVYDHPLKGVLWCGRCQTRFYLDTVTNGRGIKYTYFVCSGRADKTCRSERVPVAMMEAEVQAHYSRLRTFDLSWPWSAPA
;
A
#
# COMPACT_ATOMS: atom_id res chain seq x y z
N MET A 1 -20.48 -0.94 17.62
CA MET A 1 -19.05 -0.73 17.91
C MET A 1 -18.54 0.38 16.99
N TYR A 2 -18.32 1.60 17.49
CA TYR A 2 -17.81 2.70 16.65
C TYR A 2 -16.28 2.56 16.53
N THR A 3 -15.78 2.33 15.33
CA THR A 3 -14.34 2.30 15.07
C THR A 3 -13.79 3.73 15.00
N ILE A 4 -12.53 3.94 15.39
CA ILE A 4 -11.86 5.25 15.28
C ILE A 4 -11.96 5.82 13.85
N GLY A 5 -11.91 4.96 12.84
CA GLY A 5 -12.08 5.38 11.44
C GLY A 5 -13.46 5.99 11.14
N THR A 6 -14.51 5.60 11.86
CA THR A 6 -15.85 6.20 11.71
C THR A 6 -15.86 7.60 12.32
N ILE A 7 -15.22 7.76 13.49
CA ILE A 7 -15.09 9.05 14.18
C ILE A 7 -14.35 10.06 13.30
N LEU A 8 -13.20 9.67 12.75
CA LEU A 8 -12.38 10.56 11.91
C LEU A 8 -13.04 10.97 10.59
N ARG A 9 -14.14 10.34 10.17
CA ARG A 9 -14.90 10.72 8.96
C ARG A 9 -16.13 11.56 9.27
N ASN A 10 -16.45 11.77 10.55
CA ASN A 10 -17.68 12.44 10.94
C ASN A 10 -17.57 13.96 10.73
N ARG A 11 -18.40 14.51 9.85
CA ARG A 11 -18.47 15.95 9.56
C ARG A 11 -19.06 16.77 10.72
N TYR A 12 -19.60 16.10 11.74
CA TYR A 12 -19.97 16.73 13.01
C TYR A 12 -18.81 17.56 13.58
N TYR A 13 -17.56 17.09 13.50
CA TYR A 13 -16.41 17.85 14.01
C TYR A 13 -16.16 19.19 13.29
N LEU A 14 -16.74 19.38 12.09
CA LEU A 14 -16.71 20.63 11.31
C LEU A 14 -17.87 21.60 11.63
N GLY A 15 -18.73 21.29 12.61
CA GLY A 15 -19.93 22.09 12.83
C GLY A 15 -21.06 21.78 11.83
N ARG A 16 -21.04 20.62 11.18
CA ARG A 16 -22.06 20.23 10.19
C ARG A 16 -22.85 19.01 10.62
N VAL A 17 -24.16 19.05 10.43
CA VAL A 17 -25.07 17.95 10.76
C VAL A 17 -25.81 17.54 9.49
N THR A 18 -25.85 16.24 9.22
CA THR A 18 -26.63 15.66 8.11
C THR A 18 -28.05 15.36 8.57
N PHE A 19 -29.05 15.92 7.91
CA PHE A 19 -30.46 15.61 8.12
C PHE A 19 -31.11 15.32 6.78
N LYS A 20 -31.75 14.14 6.64
CA LYS A 20 -32.35 13.68 5.36
C LYS A 20 -31.39 13.81 4.16
N ASP A 21 -30.15 13.35 4.33
CA ASP A 21 -29.08 13.43 3.33
C ASP A 21 -28.67 14.84 2.88
N VAL A 22 -29.13 15.89 3.58
CA VAL A 22 -28.72 17.27 3.36
C VAL A 22 -27.81 17.74 4.50
N GLU A 23 -26.68 18.34 4.15
CA GLU A 23 -25.77 18.97 5.12
C GLU A 23 -26.28 20.35 5.53
N HIS A 24 -26.42 20.54 6.85
CA HIS A 24 -26.77 21.83 7.44
C HIS A 24 -25.67 22.29 8.38
N ARG A 25 -25.54 23.62 8.53
CA ARG A 25 -24.68 24.22 9.56
C ARG A 25 -25.30 23.96 10.93
N GLY A 26 -24.58 23.23 11.77
CA GLY A 26 -24.92 22.95 13.15
C GLY A 26 -24.80 24.19 14.03
N ARG A 27 -25.37 24.11 15.23
CA ARG A 27 -25.34 25.19 16.24
C ARG A 27 -24.07 25.21 17.09
N HIS A 28 -23.29 24.15 17.06
CA HIS A 28 -22.09 24.03 17.90
C HIS A 28 -20.87 24.60 17.17
N GLU A 29 -19.88 25.03 17.94
CA GLU A 29 -18.61 25.50 17.40
C GLU A 29 -17.85 24.33 16.74
N PRO A 30 -17.26 24.51 15.55
CA PRO A 30 -16.38 23.53 14.95
C PRO A 30 -15.21 23.18 15.88
N LEU A 31 -14.97 21.88 16.07
CA LEU A 31 -13.87 21.39 16.92
C LEU A 31 -12.54 21.31 16.16
N VAL A 32 -12.61 21.22 14.83
CA VAL A 32 -11.45 21.17 13.93
C VAL A 32 -11.68 22.09 12.74
N SER A 33 -10.59 22.58 12.14
CA SER A 33 -10.66 23.36 10.91
C SER A 33 -10.95 22.47 9.69
N GLN A 34 -11.49 23.07 8.63
CA GLN A 34 -11.75 22.38 7.36
C GLN A 34 -10.46 21.79 6.78
N GLU A 35 -9.37 22.54 6.82
CA GLU A 35 -8.07 22.14 6.30
C GLU A 35 -7.47 20.96 7.08
N LEU A 36 -7.68 20.90 8.41
CA LEU A 36 -7.26 19.77 9.21
C LEU A 36 -8.07 18.52 8.88
N PHE A 37 -9.39 18.67 8.77
CA PHE A 37 -10.27 17.56 8.43
C PHE A 37 -9.96 16.98 7.05
N ASP A 38 -9.73 17.83 6.05
CA ASP A 38 -9.43 17.41 4.69
C ASP A 38 -8.11 16.65 4.61
N ARG A 39 -7.06 17.12 5.30
CA ARG A 39 -5.79 16.40 5.42
C ARG A 39 -5.98 15.00 6.03
N VAL A 40 -6.82 14.88 7.05
CA VAL A 40 -7.14 13.57 7.65
C VAL A 40 -7.86 12.68 6.63
N GLN A 41 -8.80 13.22 5.86
CA GLN A 41 -9.48 12.44 4.81
C GLN A 41 -8.52 11.96 3.72
N ASP A 42 -7.54 12.77 3.33
CA ASP A 42 -6.49 12.38 2.38
C ASP A 42 -5.67 11.20 2.90
N VAL A 43 -5.22 11.27 4.15
CA VAL A 43 -4.47 10.17 4.79
C VAL A 43 -5.33 8.90 4.86
N LEU A 44 -6.61 9.01 5.22
CA LEU A 44 -7.53 7.87 5.28
C LEU A 44 -7.77 7.25 3.88
N ARG A 45 -7.86 8.06 2.83
CA ARG A 45 -7.97 7.59 1.43
C ARG A 45 -6.73 6.83 1.01
N GLN A 46 -5.54 7.38 1.28
CA GLN A 46 -4.26 6.73 0.96
C GLN A 46 -4.08 5.41 1.72
N SER A 47 -4.51 5.35 2.98
CA SER A 47 -4.46 4.13 3.80
C SER A 47 -5.32 2.98 3.26
N ASN A 48 -6.39 3.27 2.51
CA ASN A 48 -7.26 2.26 1.90
C ASN A 48 -6.72 1.68 0.58
N GLY A 49 -5.85 2.40 -0.14
CA GLY A 49 -5.34 1.99 -1.45
C GLY A 49 -3.86 1.55 -1.48
N GLY A 50 -3.10 1.81 -0.41
CA GLY A 50 -1.66 1.54 -0.35
C GLY A 50 -1.27 0.23 0.33
N ILE A 51 0.00 -0.15 0.17
CA ILE A 51 0.67 -1.19 0.96
C ILE A 51 0.57 -0.76 2.43
N ARG A 52 -0.31 -1.41 3.20
CA ARG A 52 -0.34 -1.21 4.65
C ARG A 52 1.05 -1.52 5.17
N LYS A 53 1.72 -0.55 5.83
CA LYS A 53 2.94 -0.75 6.64
C LYS A 53 2.62 -1.68 7.82
N ARG A 54 2.28 -2.93 7.55
CA ARG A 54 2.33 -4.02 8.53
C ARG A 54 3.60 -4.79 8.20
N VAL A 55 4.63 -4.63 9.03
CA VAL A 55 5.72 -5.57 9.42
C VAL A 55 6.16 -6.62 8.37
N TYR A 56 6.08 -6.32 7.09
CA TYR A 56 6.47 -7.22 6.01
C TYR A 56 7.38 -6.39 5.12
N ASP A 57 8.67 -6.64 5.30
CA ASP A 57 9.76 -5.69 5.15
C ASP A 57 10.23 -5.47 3.70
N HIS A 58 9.54 -6.06 2.72
CA HIS A 58 10.02 -6.07 1.35
C HIS A 58 9.49 -4.88 0.52
N PRO A 59 10.34 -4.06 -0.12
CA PRO A 59 9.90 -2.86 -0.86
C PRO A 59 8.96 -3.15 -2.04
N LEU A 60 9.14 -4.30 -2.70
CA LEU A 60 8.30 -4.73 -3.83
C LEU A 60 6.93 -5.32 -3.44
N LYS A 61 6.62 -5.45 -2.14
CA LYS A 61 5.34 -6.00 -1.68
C LYS A 61 4.17 -5.18 -2.22
N GLY A 62 3.16 -5.80 -2.83
CA GLY A 62 1.93 -5.10 -3.26
C GLY A 62 2.07 -4.18 -4.48
N VAL A 63 3.28 -4.02 -5.01
CA VAL A 63 3.57 -3.29 -6.26
C VAL A 63 3.52 -4.23 -7.47
N LEU A 64 3.94 -5.49 -7.30
CA LEU A 64 4.06 -6.45 -8.38
C LEU A 64 2.71 -7.05 -8.78
N TRP A 65 2.51 -7.16 -10.10
CA TRP A 65 1.29 -7.69 -10.72
C TRP A 65 1.59 -8.92 -11.56
N CYS A 66 0.68 -9.88 -11.54
CA CYS A 66 0.73 -11.05 -12.40
C CYS A 66 0.25 -10.70 -13.81
N GLY A 67 1.12 -10.83 -14.81
CA GLY A 67 0.74 -10.60 -16.21
C GLY A 67 -0.33 -11.58 -16.76
N ARG A 68 -0.59 -12.71 -16.08
CA ARG A 68 -1.58 -13.70 -16.52
C ARG A 68 -2.99 -13.42 -16.01
N CYS A 69 -3.14 -13.16 -14.71
CA CYS A 69 -4.45 -13.00 -14.07
C CYS A 69 -4.69 -11.60 -13.51
N GLN A 70 -3.74 -10.67 -13.72
CA GLN A 70 -3.83 -9.27 -13.29
C GLN A 70 -4.12 -9.11 -11.78
N THR A 71 -3.79 -10.12 -10.96
CA THR A 71 -3.81 -10.00 -9.50
C THR A 71 -2.42 -9.68 -8.97
N ARG A 72 -2.35 -9.15 -7.74
CA ARG A 72 -1.08 -8.79 -7.10
C ARG A 72 -0.33 -10.02 -6.59
N PHE A 73 0.98 -9.87 -6.45
CA PHE A 73 1.80 -10.82 -5.69
C PHE A 73 1.79 -10.47 -4.19
N TYR A 74 1.81 -11.50 -3.35
CA TYR A 74 2.08 -11.41 -1.92
C TYR A 74 3.36 -12.16 -1.58
N LEU A 75 3.90 -11.93 -0.37
CA LEU A 75 5.08 -12.65 0.12
C LEU A 75 4.67 -13.82 0.99
N ASP A 76 5.27 -14.97 0.73
CA ASP A 76 5.13 -16.19 1.53
C ASP A 76 6.51 -16.66 1.99
N THR A 77 6.64 -16.99 3.28
CA THR A 77 7.91 -17.43 3.88
C THR A 77 7.77 -18.85 4.36
N VAL A 78 8.57 -19.75 3.79
CA VAL A 78 8.60 -21.17 4.11
C VAL A 78 9.87 -21.49 4.88
N THR A 79 9.74 -22.20 5.99
CA THR A 79 10.87 -22.66 6.80
C THR A 79 11.18 -24.12 6.47
N ASN A 80 12.44 -24.43 6.14
CA ASN A 80 12.88 -25.81 5.93
C ASN A 80 13.10 -26.53 7.26
N GLY A 81 13.22 -27.86 7.27
CA GLY A 81 13.47 -28.67 8.47
C GLY A 81 14.75 -28.32 9.24
N ARG A 82 15.69 -27.61 8.60
CA ARG A 82 16.91 -27.05 9.24
C ARG A 82 16.71 -25.65 9.84
N GLY A 83 15.49 -25.11 9.84
CA GLY A 83 15.18 -23.77 10.36
C GLY A 83 15.49 -22.61 9.40
N ILE A 84 16.01 -22.88 8.19
CA ILE A 84 16.30 -21.83 7.19
C ILE A 84 14.99 -21.35 6.56
N LYS A 85 14.78 -20.03 6.57
CA LYS A 85 13.60 -19.36 6.00
C LYS A 85 13.87 -18.93 4.56
N TYR A 86 12.96 -19.27 3.66
CA TYR A 86 12.97 -18.86 2.26
C TYR A 86 11.72 -18.06 1.96
N THR A 87 11.90 -16.86 1.41
CA THR A 87 10.78 -15.98 1.06
C THR A 87 10.56 -15.95 -0.45
N TYR A 88 9.31 -16.07 -0.86
CA TYR A 88 8.88 -16.13 -2.25
C TYR A 88 7.78 -15.10 -2.52
N PHE A 89 7.75 -14.57 -3.73
CA PHE A 89 6.58 -13.91 -4.28
C PHE A 89 5.62 -14.96 -4.84
N VAL A 90 4.37 -14.91 -4.37
CA VAL A 90 3.29 -15.80 -4.79
C VAL A 90 2.12 -14.97 -5.31
N CYS A 91 1.60 -15.34 -6.47
CA CYS A 91 0.42 -14.68 -7.05
C CYS A 91 -0.82 -14.97 -6.21
N SER A 92 -1.62 -13.95 -5.89
CA SER A 92 -2.86 -14.14 -5.12
C SER A 92 -3.84 -15.10 -5.80
N GLY A 93 -3.98 -15.03 -7.13
CA GLY A 93 -4.83 -15.97 -7.89
C GLY A 93 -4.42 -17.44 -7.78
N ARG A 94 -3.22 -17.77 -7.27
CA ARG A 94 -2.84 -19.16 -7.00
C ARG A 94 -3.56 -19.72 -5.77
N ALA A 95 -3.81 -18.88 -4.76
CA ALA A 95 -4.60 -19.28 -3.59
C ALA A 95 -6.04 -19.62 -4.01
N ASP A 96 -6.60 -18.84 -4.94
CA ASP A 96 -7.95 -19.04 -5.49
C ASP A 96 -7.99 -20.08 -6.63
N LYS A 97 -6.87 -20.74 -6.95
CA LYS A 97 -6.71 -21.70 -8.06
C LYS A 97 -7.06 -21.15 -9.45
N THR A 98 -7.19 -19.82 -9.59
CA THR A 98 -7.46 -19.12 -10.85
C THR A 98 -6.21 -18.89 -11.69
N CYS A 99 -5.02 -18.98 -11.07
CA CYS A 99 -3.73 -18.78 -11.73
C CYS A 99 -2.75 -19.92 -11.44
N ARG A 100 -2.01 -20.35 -12.46
CA ARG A 100 -0.95 -21.37 -12.38
C ARG A 100 0.47 -20.78 -12.35
N SER A 101 0.62 -19.49 -12.05
CA SER A 101 1.95 -18.86 -11.96
C SER A 101 2.80 -19.52 -10.88
N GLU A 102 4.08 -19.70 -11.16
CA GLU A 102 5.05 -20.27 -10.23
C GLU A 102 5.36 -19.35 -9.05
N ARG A 103 5.91 -19.92 -7.98
CA ARG A 103 6.43 -19.16 -6.85
C ARG A 103 7.80 -18.65 -7.27
N VAL A 104 8.01 -17.34 -7.18
CA VAL A 104 9.27 -16.72 -7.61
C VAL A 104 10.10 -16.39 -6.37
N PRO A 105 11.36 -16.86 -6.26
CA PRO A 105 12.25 -16.45 -5.18
C PRO A 105 12.43 -14.93 -5.16
N VAL A 106 12.49 -14.33 -3.97
CA VAL A 106 12.64 -12.88 -3.81
C VAL A 106 13.83 -12.33 -4.62
N ALA A 107 15.01 -12.94 -4.48
CA ALA A 107 16.22 -12.50 -5.17
C ALA A 107 16.08 -12.48 -6.71
N MET A 108 15.37 -13.44 -7.27
CA MET A 108 15.11 -13.49 -8.72
C MET A 108 14.19 -12.34 -9.15
N MET A 109 13.13 -12.10 -8.38
CA MET A 109 12.20 -11.00 -8.68
C MET A 109 12.88 -9.63 -8.54
N GLU A 110 13.72 -9.45 -7.53
CA GLU A 110 14.51 -8.21 -7.35
C GLU A 110 15.47 -7.98 -8.52
N ALA A 111 16.18 -9.02 -8.96
CA ALA A 111 17.08 -8.93 -10.10
C ALA A 111 16.34 -8.52 -11.38
N GLU A 112 15.16 -9.10 -11.64
CA GLU A 112 14.33 -8.75 -12.80
C GLU A 112 13.82 -7.31 -12.73
N VAL A 113 13.35 -6.86 -11.56
CA VAL A 113 12.92 -5.48 -11.37
C VAL A 113 14.08 -4.52 -11.58
N GLN A 114 15.25 -4.81 -11.01
CA GLN A 114 16.44 -3.99 -11.20
C GLN A 114 16.86 -3.93 -12.66
N ALA A 115 16.89 -5.07 -13.36
CA ALA A 115 17.20 -5.13 -14.79
C ALA A 115 16.19 -4.35 -15.64
N HIS A 116 14.91 -4.38 -15.28
CA HIS A 116 13.88 -3.57 -15.94
C HIS A 116 14.12 -2.07 -15.72
N TYR A 117 14.36 -1.63 -14.48
CA TYR A 117 14.64 -0.23 -14.18
C TYR A 117 15.93 0.28 -14.83
N SER A 118 16.99 -0.53 -14.88
CA SER A 118 18.24 -0.17 -15.55
C SER A 118 18.04 0.08 -17.05
N ARG A 119 17.13 -0.65 -17.71
CA ARG A 119 16.80 -0.42 -19.13
C ARG A 119 16.00 0.87 -19.35
N LEU A 120 15.16 1.27 -18.41
CA LEU A 120 14.34 2.48 -18.50
C LEU A 120 15.12 3.76 -18.20
N ARG A 121 16.28 3.66 -17.54
CA ARG A 121 17.17 4.80 -17.32
C ARG A 121 18.13 4.96 -18.51
N THR A 122 17.79 5.87 -19.42
CA THR A 122 18.71 6.37 -20.46
C THR A 122 19.32 7.73 -20.14
N PHE A 123 19.29 8.21 -18.89
CA PHE A 123 19.86 9.51 -18.53
C PHE A 123 21.10 9.40 -17.65
N ASP A 124 22.19 9.88 -18.25
CA ASP A 124 23.37 10.53 -17.70
C ASP A 124 23.45 10.62 -16.16
N LEU A 125 24.56 10.09 -15.65
CA LEU A 125 24.96 10.16 -14.25
C LEU A 125 25.37 11.59 -13.89
N SER A 126 24.40 12.49 -13.71
CA SER A 126 24.60 13.72 -12.93
C SER A 126 23.64 13.70 -11.74
N TRP A 127 23.96 12.85 -10.76
CA TRP A 127 23.20 12.78 -9.51
C TRP A 127 24.14 12.99 -8.31
N PRO A 128 23.89 13.96 -7.42
CA PRO A 128 24.98 14.61 -6.67
C PRO A 128 25.39 13.93 -5.36
N TRP A 129 24.81 12.79 -4.98
CA TRP A 129 25.05 12.17 -3.66
C TRP A 129 25.72 10.79 -3.70
N SER A 130 26.30 10.39 -4.82
CA SER A 130 27.04 9.13 -4.97
C SER A 130 28.57 9.34 -5.01
N ALA A 131 29.13 9.99 -3.99
CA ALA A 131 30.55 9.88 -3.67
C ALA A 131 30.67 9.39 -2.21
N PRO A 132 31.23 8.20 -1.94
CA PRO A 132 31.63 7.86 -0.58
C PRO A 132 32.82 8.73 -0.15
N ALA A 133 32.83 9.11 1.12
CA ALA A 133 33.96 9.78 1.78
C ALA A 133 35.20 8.87 1.84
#